data_AF-A0A381EJD6-F1
#
_entry.id   AF-A0A381EJD6-F1
#
_cell.length_a   1.000
_cell.length_b   1.000
_cell.length_c   1.000
_cell.angle_alpha   90.00
_cell.angle_beta   90.00
_cell.angle_gamma   90.00
#
_symmetry.space_group_name_H-M   'P 1'
#
loop_
_entity.id
_entity.type
_entity.pdbx_description
1 polymer ?
#
loop_
_entity_poly.entity_id
_entity_poly.type
_entity_poly.pdbx_seq_one_letter_code
_entity_poly.pdbx_strand_id
1 'polypeptide(L)'
;MSENLTQIEADLRQASGALQDLRSKYDGALTKINAANEACKNELEDKKTQALEAINASKAAQGEKITALESKMEELKSRFITDENQILIKVGNNAGEISSLKEALNLALKYSPSIPRSVTRQKNRVVIEIQEGWEWVEAIGLYHMDLSHIILTQKNFDVPIMCDFSRQNMHHDNGLLVKLYLDNSKISIKKLHLKAKAKELTENNCWFNNYIYSRFGSGVFIEHLKLDDSLLTTSNCGQAGEYTIFTDDGSQLLAHKIEIIKSNATNEGFCVCQNSRAYVEYLILSGGNNNYNGVLINAASSAYIHSITISGNSGHNGVAINTASSAYIHSITISGNSGHNGVLINAASSAHIHSITISGNSGHNGVLINTASSAYIHSITISGRSAHNHLLVAASRLISNGSCNFTGGTTGNNQKLAIVRGGLATVAGAGYSRGVGNDANVAVNTWSAHGSWCFYGNRT
;
A
#
# COMPACT_ATOMS: atom_id res chain seq x y z
N MET A 1 -72.90 90.92 -70.83
CA MET A 1 -71.54 91.09 -70.26
C MET A 1 -71.57 91.26 -68.74
N SER A 2 -72.51 92.02 -68.18
CA SER A 2 -72.68 92.21 -66.72
C SER A 2 -72.99 90.91 -65.95
N GLU A 3 -73.95 90.08 -66.41
CA GLU A 3 -74.34 88.84 -65.70
C GLU A 3 -73.23 87.78 -65.61
N ASN A 4 -72.34 87.67 -66.62
CA ASN A 4 -71.23 86.73 -66.59
C ASN A 4 -70.15 87.10 -65.55
N LEU A 5 -69.94 88.39 -65.28
CA LEU A 5 -68.95 88.85 -64.29
C LEU A 5 -69.41 88.57 -62.85
N THR A 6 -70.71 88.74 -62.57
CA THR A 6 -71.30 88.44 -61.25
C THR A 6 -71.22 86.95 -60.92
N GLN A 7 -71.46 86.07 -61.92
CA GLN A 7 -71.33 84.62 -61.73
C GLN A 7 -69.87 84.22 -61.47
N ILE A 8 -68.92 84.79 -62.22
CA ILE A 8 -67.49 84.55 -62.02
C ILE A 8 -67.04 84.98 -60.61
N GLU A 9 -67.54 86.11 -60.10
CA GLU A 9 -67.22 86.58 -58.74
C GLU A 9 -67.78 85.64 -57.66
N ALA A 10 -69.02 85.16 -57.84
CA ALA A 10 -69.63 84.19 -56.93
C ALA A 10 -68.85 82.85 -56.91
N ASP A 11 -68.47 82.34 -58.08
CA ASP A 11 -67.69 81.11 -58.21
C ASP A 11 -66.29 81.26 -57.58
N LEU A 12 -65.63 82.41 -57.75
CA LEU A 12 -64.35 82.72 -57.12
C LEU A 12 -64.45 82.78 -55.58
N ARG A 13 -65.51 83.39 -55.03
CA ARG A 13 -65.73 83.42 -53.58
C ARG A 13 -66.02 82.02 -53.03
N GLN A 14 -66.82 81.22 -53.73
CA GLN A 14 -67.09 79.84 -53.35
C GLN A 14 -65.82 78.98 -53.39
N ALA A 15 -65.01 79.11 -54.45
CA ALA A 15 -63.72 78.42 -54.57
C ALA A 15 -62.73 78.87 -53.48
N SER A 16 -62.69 80.17 -53.15
CA SER A 16 -61.87 80.70 -52.07
C SER A 16 -62.28 80.16 -50.70
N GLY A 17 -63.59 80.09 -50.42
CA GLY A 17 -64.12 79.48 -49.19
C GLY A 17 -63.80 78.00 -49.10
N ALA A 18 -63.97 77.25 -50.20
CA ALA A 18 -63.60 75.83 -50.26
C ALA A 18 -62.11 75.61 -50.01
N LEU A 19 -61.23 76.47 -50.55
CA LEU A 19 -59.79 76.44 -50.30
C LEU A 19 -59.43 76.72 -48.83
N GLN A 20 -60.10 77.68 -48.18
CA GLN A 20 -59.90 77.97 -46.76
C GLN A 20 -60.33 76.79 -45.87
N ASP A 21 -61.46 76.16 -46.18
CA ASP A 21 -61.93 74.96 -45.49
C ASP A 21 -60.95 73.79 -45.64
N LEU A 22 -60.43 73.60 -46.85
CA LEU A 22 -59.45 72.54 -47.15
C LEU A 22 -58.13 72.78 -46.42
N ARG A 23 -57.68 74.03 -46.35
CA ARG A 23 -56.50 74.44 -45.57
C ARG A 23 -56.70 74.20 -44.07
N SER A 24 -57.85 74.58 -43.51
CA SER A 24 -58.17 74.36 -42.10
C SER A 24 -58.18 72.86 -41.75
N LYS A 25 -58.76 72.02 -42.62
CA LYS A 25 -58.73 70.55 -42.48
C LYS A 25 -57.30 70.00 -42.57
N TYR A 26 -56.48 70.52 -43.49
CA TYR A 26 -55.08 70.11 -43.63
C TYR A 26 -54.24 70.49 -42.41
N ASP A 27 -54.35 71.72 -41.92
CA ASP A 27 -53.63 72.20 -40.73
C ASP A 27 -54.04 71.41 -39.48
N GLY A 28 -55.34 71.09 -39.35
CA GLY A 28 -55.85 70.21 -38.30
C GLY A 28 -55.32 68.78 -38.39
N ALA A 29 -55.21 68.22 -39.60
CA ALA A 29 -54.62 66.89 -39.82
C ALA A 29 -53.11 66.88 -39.52
N LEU A 30 -52.38 67.90 -39.94
CA LEU A 30 -50.95 68.06 -39.68
C LEU A 30 -50.67 68.15 -38.18
N THR A 31 -51.49 68.90 -37.44
CA THR A 31 -51.38 69.00 -35.97
C THR A 31 -51.57 67.64 -35.30
N LYS A 32 -52.56 66.85 -35.74
CA LYS A 32 -52.80 65.50 -35.21
C LYS A 32 -51.66 64.54 -35.53
N ILE A 33 -51.10 64.62 -36.74
CA ILE A 33 -49.94 63.80 -37.16
C ILE A 33 -48.72 64.14 -36.29
N ASN A 34 -48.44 65.43 -36.08
CA ASN A 34 -47.32 65.85 -35.24
C ASN A 34 -47.48 65.40 -33.78
N ALA A 35 -48.68 65.52 -33.22
CA ALA A 35 -48.97 65.02 -31.87
C ALA A 35 -48.81 63.50 -31.76
N ALA A 36 -49.29 62.75 -32.76
CA ALA A 36 -49.13 61.29 -32.81
C ALA A 36 -47.65 60.87 -32.95
N ASN A 37 -46.87 61.59 -33.76
CA ASN A 37 -45.45 61.32 -33.95
C ASN A 37 -44.65 61.56 -32.66
N GLU A 38 -44.90 62.65 -31.94
CA GLU A 38 -44.24 62.89 -30.65
C GLU A 38 -44.65 61.87 -29.60
N ALA A 39 -45.92 61.46 -29.56
CA ALA A 39 -46.38 60.39 -28.66
C ALA A 39 -45.66 59.05 -28.96
N CYS A 40 -45.60 58.64 -30.23
CA CYS A 40 -44.89 57.43 -30.66
C CYS A 40 -43.39 57.49 -30.33
N LYS A 41 -42.76 58.65 -30.52
CA LYS A 41 -41.34 58.85 -30.22
C LYS A 41 -41.05 58.70 -28.73
N ASN A 42 -41.88 59.28 -27.87
CA ASN A 42 -41.75 59.15 -26.43
C ASN A 42 -41.95 57.71 -25.98
N GLU A 43 -42.99 57.02 -26.49
CA GLU A 43 -43.22 55.60 -26.17
C GLU A 43 -42.06 54.70 -26.61
N LEU A 44 -41.43 55.01 -27.74
CA LEU A 44 -40.27 54.28 -28.24
C LEU A 44 -39.05 54.46 -27.34
N GLU A 45 -38.75 55.69 -26.90
CA GLU A 45 -37.62 55.95 -25.99
C GLU A 45 -37.87 55.35 -24.60
N ASP A 46 -39.10 55.37 -24.10
CA ASP A 46 -39.47 54.70 -22.84
C ASP A 46 -39.24 53.19 -22.93
N LYS A 47 -39.73 52.53 -23.99
CA LYS A 47 -39.52 51.09 -24.21
C LYS A 47 -38.05 50.74 -24.37
N LYS A 48 -37.27 51.58 -25.06
CA LYS A 48 -35.82 51.41 -25.20
C LYS A 48 -35.09 51.51 -23.86
N THR A 49 -35.50 52.44 -23.01
CA THR A 49 -34.95 52.61 -21.66
C THR A 49 -35.23 51.38 -20.80
N GLN A 50 -36.49 50.91 -20.77
CA GLN A 50 -36.88 49.70 -20.04
C GLN A 50 -36.13 48.45 -20.53
N ALA A 51 -35.96 48.29 -21.85
CA ALA A 51 -35.20 47.18 -22.42
C ALA A 51 -33.73 47.23 -22.02
N LEU A 52 -33.11 48.41 -21.99
CA LEU A 52 -31.72 48.57 -21.60
C LEU A 52 -31.51 48.26 -20.11
N GLU A 53 -32.42 48.70 -19.25
CA GLU A 53 -32.41 48.37 -17.82
C GLU A 53 -32.54 46.86 -17.60
N ALA A 54 -33.46 46.19 -18.31
CA ALA A 54 -33.62 44.73 -18.24
C ALA A 54 -32.36 43.97 -18.69
N ILE A 55 -31.69 44.43 -19.76
CA ILE A 55 -30.43 43.86 -20.24
C ILE A 55 -29.32 44.01 -19.19
N ASN A 56 -29.20 45.19 -18.58
CA ASN A 56 -28.19 45.46 -17.56
C ASN A 56 -28.41 44.62 -16.29
N ALA A 57 -29.66 44.48 -15.85
CA ALA A 57 -30.01 43.61 -14.73
C ALA A 57 -29.68 42.13 -15.01
N SER A 58 -30.00 41.65 -16.21
CA SER A 58 -29.66 40.28 -16.64
C SER A 58 -28.14 40.05 -16.70
N LYS A 59 -27.38 41.03 -17.21
CA LYS A 59 -25.92 40.96 -17.28
C LYS A 59 -25.28 40.91 -15.89
N ALA A 60 -25.78 41.69 -14.93
CA ALA A 60 -25.32 41.64 -13.54
C ALA A 60 -25.58 40.27 -12.91
N ALA A 61 -26.80 39.74 -13.05
CA ALA A 61 -27.16 38.42 -12.53
C ALA A 61 -26.35 37.27 -13.17
N GLN A 62 -25.99 37.38 -14.45
CA GLN A 62 -25.09 36.41 -15.11
C GLN A 62 -23.65 36.54 -14.61
N GLY A 63 -23.16 37.76 -14.37
CA GLY A 63 -21.83 38.02 -13.80
C GLY A 63 -21.65 37.34 -12.45
N GLU A 64 -22.63 37.46 -11.55
CA GLU A 64 -22.62 36.78 -10.24
C GLU A 64 -22.54 35.25 -10.38
N LYS A 65 -23.28 34.66 -11.34
CA LYS A 65 -23.23 33.21 -11.61
C LYS A 65 -21.87 32.77 -12.14
N ILE A 66 -21.25 33.55 -13.02
CA ILE A 66 -19.92 33.26 -13.56
C ILE A 66 -18.89 33.29 -12.43
N THR A 67 -18.88 34.35 -11.61
CA THR A 67 -17.96 34.44 -10.46
C THR A 67 -18.14 33.31 -9.46
N ALA A 68 -19.39 32.87 -9.21
CA ALA A 68 -19.66 31.72 -8.37
C ALA A 68 -19.14 30.40 -8.96
N LEU A 69 -19.23 30.23 -10.29
CA LEU A 69 -18.67 29.05 -10.99
C LEU A 69 -17.14 29.06 -11.00
N GLU A 70 -16.51 30.21 -11.25
CA GLU A 70 -15.05 30.36 -11.21
C GLU A 70 -14.50 30.05 -9.81
N SER A 71 -15.16 30.56 -8.76
CA SER A 71 -14.80 30.27 -7.37
C SER A 71 -14.89 28.77 -7.06
N LYS A 72 -15.98 28.11 -7.49
CA LYS A 72 -16.12 26.64 -7.37
C LYS A 72 -15.06 25.88 -8.16
N MET A 73 -14.66 26.37 -9.33
CA MET A 73 -13.63 25.73 -10.15
C MET A 73 -12.25 25.81 -9.50
N GLU A 74 -11.89 26.96 -8.92
CA GLU A 74 -10.63 27.08 -8.16
C GLU A 74 -10.66 26.26 -6.86
N GLU A 75 -11.81 26.21 -6.16
CA GLU A 75 -11.99 25.30 -5.04
C GLU A 75 -11.76 23.83 -5.46
N LEU A 76 -12.37 23.40 -6.57
CA LEU A 76 -12.20 22.03 -7.09
C LEU A 76 -10.76 21.73 -7.53
N LYS A 77 -10.08 22.67 -8.20
CA LYS A 77 -8.65 22.52 -8.57
C LYS A 77 -7.79 22.33 -7.33
N SER A 78 -8.00 23.17 -6.31
CA SER A 78 -7.26 23.07 -5.04
C SER A 78 -7.53 21.76 -4.29
N ARG A 79 -8.72 21.17 -4.47
CA ARG A 79 -9.13 19.92 -3.82
C ARG A 79 -8.67 18.66 -4.56
N PHE A 80 -8.64 18.66 -5.90
CA PHE A 80 -8.63 17.43 -6.69
C PHE A 80 -7.53 17.29 -7.74
N ILE A 81 -6.76 18.33 -8.07
CA ILE A 81 -5.73 18.25 -9.11
C ILE A 81 -4.38 18.71 -8.54
N THR A 82 -3.52 17.75 -8.22
CA THR A 82 -2.08 18.01 -8.01
C THR A 82 -1.34 17.96 -9.34
N ASP A 83 -0.08 18.45 -9.38
CA ASP A 83 0.81 18.50 -10.56
C ASP A 83 1.01 17.14 -11.29
N GLU A 84 0.50 16.04 -10.75
CA GLU A 84 0.60 14.67 -11.28
C GLU A 84 -0.74 14.04 -11.75
N ASN A 85 -1.83 14.80 -11.92
CA ASN A 85 -3.18 14.28 -12.28
C ASN A 85 -3.70 13.21 -11.28
N GLN A 86 -3.40 13.38 -9.99
CA GLN A 86 -3.86 12.48 -8.93
C GLN A 86 -5.07 13.06 -8.22
N ILE A 87 -6.07 12.20 -7.99
CA ILE A 87 -7.20 12.54 -7.12
C ILE A 87 -6.76 12.26 -5.68
N LEU A 88 -6.63 13.30 -4.88
CA LEU A 88 -6.26 13.19 -3.48
C LEU A 88 -7.53 13.10 -2.61
N ILE A 89 -7.64 12.01 -1.86
CA ILE A 89 -8.68 11.79 -0.86
C ILE A 89 -8.01 11.77 0.50
N LYS A 90 -8.32 12.73 1.37
CA LYS A 90 -7.79 12.77 2.73
C LYS A 90 -8.72 12.00 3.67
N VAL A 91 -8.15 11.24 4.60
CA VAL A 91 -8.89 10.48 5.63
C VAL A 91 -8.41 10.85 7.02
N GLY A 92 -9.36 11.10 7.94
CA GLY A 92 -9.11 11.21 9.37
C GLY A 92 -9.59 12.52 10.00
N ASN A 93 -9.25 12.74 11.27
CA ASN A 93 -9.86 13.76 12.14
C ASN A 93 -9.77 15.21 11.61
N ASN A 94 -8.81 15.49 10.72
CA ASN A 94 -8.58 16.81 10.12
C ASN A 94 -8.85 16.83 8.59
N ALA A 95 -9.50 15.79 8.04
CA ALA A 95 -9.68 15.60 6.60
C ALA A 95 -10.96 16.26 6.03
N GLY A 96 -11.67 17.08 6.81
CA GLY A 96 -12.92 17.70 6.40
C GLY A 96 -14.11 16.75 6.55
N GLU A 97 -14.35 15.88 5.56
CA GLU A 97 -15.61 15.13 5.41
C GLU A 97 -15.49 13.60 5.52
N ILE A 98 -14.32 13.01 5.29
CA ILE A 98 -14.17 11.54 5.27
C ILE A 98 -13.51 11.04 6.55
N SER A 99 -14.34 10.45 7.41
CA SER A 99 -13.95 9.94 8.71
C SER A 99 -13.42 8.50 8.70
N SER A 100 -13.73 7.72 7.65
CA SER A 100 -13.34 6.31 7.56
C SER A 100 -12.59 5.98 6.26
N LEU A 101 -11.62 5.08 6.36
CA LEU A 101 -10.90 4.51 5.22
C LEU A 101 -11.86 3.73 4.31
N LYS A 102 -12.89 3.08 4.87
CA LYS A 102 -13.92 2.40 4.08
C LYS A 102 -14.68 3.37 3.16
N GLU A 103 -15.09 4.53 3.68
CA GLU A 103 -15.73 5.58 2.86
C GLU A 103 -14.78 6.12 1.80
N ALA A 104 -13.51 6.34 2.14
CA ALA A 104 -12.52 6.78 1.17
C ALA A 104 -12.29 5.78 0.04
N LEU A 105 -12.22 4.48 0.36
CA LEU A 105 -12.11 3.42 -0.64
C LEU A 105 -13.35 3.36 -1.55
N ASN A 106 -14.54 3.48 -0.98
CA ASN A 106 -15.79 3.54 -1.76
C ASN A 106 -15.87 4.78 -2.65
N LEU A 107 -15.41 5.93 -2.16
CA LEU A 107 -15.33 7.16 -2.95
C LEU A 107 -14.28 7.02 -4.06
N ALA A 108 -13.10 6.49 -3.75
CA ALA A 108 -12.02 6.24 -4.71
C ALA A 108 -12.47 5.33 -5.86
N LEU A 109 -13.24 4.29 -5.56
CA LEU A 109 -13.82 3.38 -6.54
C LEU A 109 -14.71 4.08 -7.58
N LYS A 110 -15.36 5.21 -7.23
CA LYS A 110 -16.16 5.99 -8.20
C LYS A 110 -15.31 6.60 -9.30
N TYR A 111 -14.01 6.79 -9.06
CA TYR A 111 -13.06 7.34 -10.03
C TYR A 111 -12.33 6.25 -10.84
N SER A 112 -12.62 4.98 -10.56
CA SER A 112 -12.09 3.79 -11.27
C SER A 112 -12.52 3.70 -12.77
N PRO A 113 -13.77 4.04 -13.18
CA PRO A 113 -14.24 3.82 -14.55
C PRO A 113 -13.75 4.82 -15.62
N SER A 114 -13.16 5.95 -15.24
CA SER A 114 -12.89 7.08 -16.16
C SER A 114 -11.48 7.08 -16.79
N ILE A 115 -10.72 5.99 -16.67
CA ILE A 115 -9.35 5.90 -17.20
C ILE A 115 -9.35 4.98 -18.43
N PRO A 116 -9.26 5.53 -19.66
CA PRO A 116 -9.14 4.71 -20.86
C PRO A 116 -7.91 3.80 -20.77
N ARG A 117 -8.05 2.52 -21.16
CA ARG A 117 -6.94 1.54 -21.18
C ARG A 117 -5.71 2.00 -21.98
N SER A 118 -5.88 3.00 -22.85
CA SER A 118 -4.85 3.60 -23.70
C SER A 118 -4.00 4.67 -23.01
N VAL A 119 -4.41 5.19 -21.84
CA VAL A 119 -3.61 6.13 -21.04
C VAL A 119 -2.89 5.34 -19.96
N THR A 120 -1.57 5.49 -19.86
CA THR A 120 -0.77 4.71 -18.91
C THR A 120 -1.32 4.85 -17.48
N ARG A 121 -1.56 3.71 -16.81
CA ARG A 121 -1.99 3.58 -15.39
C ARG A 121 -1.11 4.32 -14.37
N GLN A 122 -0.06 5.01 -14.82
CA GLN A 122 0.82 5.83 -14.00
C GLN A 122 0.28 7.25 -13.79
N LYS A 123 -0.55 7.79 -14.69
CA LYS A 123 -0.95 9.22 -14.64
C LYS A 123 -2.32 9.51 -14.03
N ASN A 124 -3.17 8.50 -13.80
CA ASN A 124 -4.47 8.69 -13.16
C ASN A 124 -4.56 7.72 -11.98
N ARG A 125 -4.12 8.15 -10.81
CA ARG A 125 -4.19 7.36 -9.57
C ARG A 125 -5.01 8.11 -8.54
N VAL A 126 -5.78 7.37 -7.76
CA VAL A 126 -6.46 7.92 -6.60
C VAL A 126 -5.55 7.68 -5.40
N VAL A 127 -5.12 8.75 -4.76
CA VAL A 127 -4.30 8.69 -3.55
C VAL A 127 -5.20 8.89 -2.36
N ILE A 128 -5.28 7.90 -1.49
CA ILE A 128 -5.89 8.03 -0.17
C ILE A 128 -4.78 8.36 0.82
N GLU A 129 -4.76 9.60 1.32
CA GLU A 129 -3.79 10.09 2.30
C GLU A 129 -4.41 10.11 3.70
N ILE A 130 -3.93 9.18 4.54
CA ILE A 130 -4.31 9.11 5.94
C ILE A 130 -3.61 10.23 6.71
N GLN A 131 -4.40 11.05 7.40
CA GLN A 131 -3.93 12.19 8.17
C GLN A 131 -3.37 11.77 9.54
N GLU A 132 -2.45 12.58 10.06
CA GLU A 132 -1.88 12.39 11.39
C GLU A 132 -2.93 12.41 12.51
N GLY A 133 -2.69 11.65 13.57
CA GLY A 133 -3.56 11.59 14.75
C GLY A 133 -4.87 10.84 14.53
N TRP A 134 -5.09 10.26 13.35
CA TRP A 134 -6.22 9.35 13.11
C TRP A 134 -5.96 7.98 13.73
N GLU A 135 -7.01 7.39 14.29
CA GLU A 135 -7.01 6.04 14.82
C GLU A 135 -7.76 5.13 13.84
N TRP A 136 -7.10 4.07 13.37
CA TRP A 136 -7.71 3.09 12.50
C TRP A 136 -8.53 2.10 13.34
N VAL A 137 -9.82 2.39 13.46
CA VAL A 137 -10.77 1.58 14.21
C VAL A 137 -11.47 0.54 13.34
N GLU A 138 -11.88 0.81 12.10
CA GLU A 138 -12.60 -0.21 11.33
C GLU A 138 -11.70 -1.34 10.80
N ALA A 139 -12.33 -2.45 10.39
CA ALA A 139 -11.69 -3.47 9.57
C ALA A 139 -12.03 -3.29 8.09
N ILE A 140 -11.08 -3.62 7.22
CA ILE A 140 -11.24 -3.54 5.77
C ILE A 140 -11.16 -4.95 5.17
N GLY A 141 -12.29 -5.44 4.67
CA GLY A 141 -12.36 -6.64 3.85
C GLY A 141 -12.61 -6.28 2.39
N LEU A 142 -11.71 -6.71 1.51
CA LEU A 142 -11.78 -6.49 0.08
C LEU A 142 -12.05 -7.82 -0.62
N TYR A 143 -13.13 -7.87 -1.41
CA TYR A 143 -13.60 -9.08 -2.06
C TYR A 143 -13.79 -8.83 -3.56
N HIS A 144 -13.00 -9.52 -4.38
CA HIS A 144 -13.06 -9.40 -5.85
C HIS A 144 -12.89 -7.96 -6.36
N MET A 145 -12.02 -7.17 -5.72
CA MET A 145 -11.80 -5.76 -6.05
C MET A 145 -10.41 -5.52 -6.64
N ASP A 146 -10.33 -4.95 -7.86
CA ASP A 146 -9.07 -4.45 -8.41
C ASP A 146 -8.85 -2.98 -8.03
N LEU A 147 -8.20 -2.74 -6.89
CA LEU A 147 -7.81 -1.42 -6.42
C LEU A 147 -6.36 -1.06 -6.81
N SER A 148 -5.81 -1.67 -7.87
CA SER A 148 -4.43 -1.39 -8.31
C SER A 148 -4.18 0.06 -8.73
N HIS A 149 -5.23 0.84 -9.00
CA HIS A 149 -5.19 2.26 -9.32
C HIS A 149 -5.30 3.17 -8.08
N ILE A 150 -5.60 2.60 -6.91
CA ILE A 150 -5.67 3.29 -5.63
C ILE A 150 -4.35 3.10 -4.90
N ILE A 151 -3.79 4.18 -4.39
CA ILE A 151 -2.62 4.19 -3.53
C ILE A 151 -3.06 4.58 -2.12
N LEU A 152 -2.81 3.71 -1.16
CA LEU A 152 -2.84 4.07 0.25
C LEU A 152 -1.51 4.70 0.65
N THR A 153 -1.55 5.88 1.25
CA THR A 153 -0.38 6.53 1.83
C THR A 153 -0.75 7.22 3.12
N GLN A 154 0.26 7.57 3.89
CA GLN A 154 0.15 8.36 5.10
C GLN A 154 0.86 9.68 4.92
N LYS A 155 0.27 10.77 5.45
CA LYS A 155 0.83 12.13 5.35
C LYS A 155 2.22 12.24 5.95
N ASN A 156 2.41 11.69 7.13
CA ASN A 156 3.68 11.68 7.84
C ASN A 156 3.96 10.27 8.35
N PHE A 157 4.95 9.63 7.71
CA PHE A 157 5.28 8.23 7.94
C PHE A 157 6.00 7.98 9.28
N ASP A 158 6.63 9.01 9.86
CA ASP A 158 7.40 8.85 11.10
C ASP A 158 6.49 8.78 12.34
N VAL A 159 5.28 9.32 12.24
CA VAL A 159 4.24 9.22 13.28
C VAL A 159 3.40 7.98 13.00
N PRO A 160 3.24 7.01 13.92
CA PRO A 160 2.40 5.84 13.64
C PRO A 160 0.91 6.19 13.62
N ILE A 161 0.14 5.52 12.75
CA ILE A 161 -1.32 5.41 12.88
C ILE A 161 -1.62 4.33 13.91
N MET A 162 -2.38 4.68 14.94
CA MET A 162 -2.78 3.72 15.96
C MET A 162 -3.88 2.80 15.43
N CYS A 163 -3.72 1.49 15.58
CA CYS A 163 -4.69 0.48 15.16
C CYS A 163 -5.36 -0.14 16.38
N ASP A 164 -6.69 -0.08 16.43
CA ASP A 164 -7.47 -0.77 17.46
C ASP A 164 -7.77 -2.21 17.04
N PHE A 165 -7.08 -3.17 17.63
CA PHE A 165 -7.27 -4.61 17.40
C PHE A 165 -8.39 -5.24 18.22
N SER A 166 -9.36 -4.46 18.70
CA SER A 166 -10.58 -5.03 19.28
C SER A 166 -11.30 -5.91 18.25
N ARG A 167 -11.90 -7.03 18.67
CA ARG A 167 -12.58 -7.95 17.75
C ARG A 167 -13.61 -7.28 16.85
N GLN A 168 -14.45 -6.39 17.39
CA GLN A 168 -15.46 -5.67 16.62
C GLN A 168 -14.86 -4.77 15.53
N ASN A 169 -13.57 -4.49 15.64
CA ASN A 169 -12.76 -3.60 14.82
C ASN A 169 -11.79 -4.39 13.91
N MET A 170 -11.96 -5.72 13.85
CA MET A 170 -11.23 -6.63 12.98
C MET A 170 -12.19 -7.38 12.05
N HIS A 171 -11.68 -7.72 10.88
CA HIS A 171 -12.41 -8.47 9.89
C HIS A 171 -12.46 -9.92 10.34
N HIS A 172 -13.67 -10.50 10.37
CA HIS A 172 -13.89 -11.86 10.83
C HIS A 172 -14.38 -12.74 9.69
N ASP A 173 -13.52 -13.64 9.21
CA ASP A 173 -13.86 -14.65 8.21
C ASP A 173 -13.16 -15.97 8.55
N ASN A 174 -13.88 -17.10 8.52
CA ASN A 174 -13.35 -18.43 8.83
C ASN A 174 -12.55 -18.52 10.16
N GLY A 175 -12.95 -17.77 11.18
CA GLY A 175 -12.26 -17.73 12.48
C GLY A 175 -10.96 -16.94 12.47
N LEU A 176 -10.71 -16.15 11.41
CA LEU A 176 -9.59 -15.23 11.29
C LEU A 176 -9.97 -13.86 11.79
N LEU A 177 -9.00 -13.12 12.34
CA LEU A 177 -9.16 -11.73 12.71
C LEU A 177 -8.05 -10.91 12.07
N VAL A 178 -8.42 -9.91 11.24
CA VAL A 178 -7.44 -9.11 10.48
C VAL A 178 -7.85 -7.66 10.21
N LYS A 179 -6.89 -6.74 10.13
CA LYS A 179 -7.17 -5.34 9.76
C LYS A 179 -7.43 -5.13 8.28
N LEU A 180 -6.61 -5.72 7.42
CA LEU A 180 -6.74 -5.67 5.97
C LEU A 180 -6.81 -7.09 5.40
N TYR A 181 -8.04 -7.53 5.08
CA TYR A 181 -8.32 -8.79 4.41
C TYR A 181 -8.47 -8.58 2.91
N LEU A 182 -7.78 -9.40 2.11
CA LEU A 182 -7.93 -9.42 0.66
C LEU A 182 -8.27 -10.82 0.18
N ASP A 183 -9.42 -10.93 -0.47
CA ASP A 183 -9.86 -12.09 -1.23
C ASP A 183 -9.98 -11.71 -2.70
N ASN A 184 -9.16 -12.35 -3.54
CA ASN A 184 -9.06 -12.11 -4.97
C ASN A 184 -9.08 -10.61 -5.33
N SER A 185 -8.31 -9.82 -4.55
CA SER A 185 -8.32 -8.37 -4.59
C SER A 185 -6.90 -7.81 -4.72
N LYS A 186 -6.78 -6.60 -5.25
CA LYS A 186 -5.48 -5.96 -5.46
C LYS A 186 -5.42 -4.60 -4.80
N ILE A 187 -4.32 -4.26 -4.13
CA ILE A 187 -4.13 -2.95 -3.51
C ILE A 187 -2.67 -2.50 -3.58
N SER A 188 -2.46 -1.18 -3.65
CA SER A 188 -1.13 -0.57 -3.55
C SER A 188 -1.00 0.27 -2.28
N ILE A 189 0.09 0.06 -1.54
CA ILE A 189 0.47 0.80 -0.34
C ILE A 189 1.80 1.49 -0.63
N LYS A 190 1.82 2.82 -0.62
CA LYS A 190 3.04 3.60 -0.80
C LYS A 190 3.83 3.68 0.49
N LYS A 191 3.28 4.36 1.49
CA LYS A 191 3.91 4.53 2.80
C LYS A 191 2.87 4.39 3.89
N LEU A 192 3.05 3.43 4.78
CA LEU A 192 2.14 3.21 5.89
C LEU A 192 2.87 2.72 7.14
N HIS A 193 2.71 3.43 8.25
CA HIS A 193 3.26 3.06 9.55
C HIS A 193 2.12 2.82 10.54
N LEU A 194 1.91 1.56 10.88
CA LEU A 194 0.82 1.13 11.75
C LEU A 194 1.38 0.65 13.09
N LYS A 195 0.76 1.08 14.19
CA LYS A 195 1.13 0.65 15.54
C LYS A 195 -0.08 0.11 16.29
N ALA A 196 0.06 -1.06 16.88
CA ALA A 196 -0.96 -1.63 17.75
C ALA A 196 -1.25 -0.69 18.92
N LYS A 197 -2.54 -0.47 19.22
CA LYS A 197 -2.94 0.17 20.47
C LYS A 197 -2.79 -0.83 21.61
N ALA A 198 -2.35 -0.35 22.78
CA ALA A 198 -2.18 -1.19 23.96
C ALA A 198 -3.50 -1.84 24.36
N LYS A 199 -3.62 -3.15 24.13
CA LYS A 199 -4.79 -3.93 24.50
C LYS A 199 -4.43 -5.42 24.60
N GLU A 200 -4.97 -6.09 25.61
CA GLU A 200 -4.91 -7.54 25.70
C GLU A 200 -5.89 -8.15 24.70
N LEU A 201 -5.40 -9.03 23.82
CA LEU A 201 -6.26 -9.85 22.97
C LEU A 201 -6.72 -11.06 23.78
N THR A 202 -7.93 -10.98 24.35
CA THR A 202 -8.48 -12.03 25.21
C THR A 202 -9.53 -12.86 24.48
N GLU A 203 -9.14 -13.78 23.58
CA GLU A 203 -10.10 -14.75 23.03
C GLU A 203 -9.48 -16.12 22.73
N ASN A 204 -10.19 -17.17 23.15
CA ASN A 204 -9.89 -18.56 22.83
C ASN A 204 -10.53 -18.91 21.47
N ASN A 205 -9.76 -19.55 20.56
CA ASN A 205 -10.19 -20.18 19.29
C ASN A 205 -10.28 -19.31 18.01
N CYS A 206 -9.47 -18.27 17.80
CA CYS A 206 -9.41 -17.53 16.52
C CYS A 206 -7.98 -17.33 16.01
N TRP A 207 -7.71 -17.54 14.72
CA TRP A 207 -6.41 -17.27 14.09
C TRP A 207 -6.23 -15.75 13.91
N PHE A 208 -5.22 -15.15 14.55
CA PHE A 208 -5.04 -13.70 14.48
C PHE A 208 -4.03 -13.32 13.40
N ASN A 209 -4.50 -12.72 12.32
CA ASN A 209 -3.64 -12.09 11.33
C ASN A 209 -3.58 -10.60 11.63
N ASN A 210 -2.52 -10.10 12.27
CA ASN A 210 -2.54 -8.74 12.84
C ASN A 210 -2.86 -7.70 11.77
N TYR A 211 -2.10 -7.62 10.68
CA TYR A 211 -2.27 -6.50 9.74
C TYR A 211 -2.84 -6.90 8.39
N ILE A 212 -2.17 -7.79 7.66
CA ILE A 212 -2.48 -8.08 6.26
C ILE A 212 -2.63 -9.58 6.06
N TYR A 213 -3.78 -9.97 5.52
CA TYR A 213 -4.01 -11.32 5.02
C TYR A 213 -4.48 -11.26 3.57
N SER A 214 -3.71 -11.85 2.66
CA SER A 214 -4.02 -11.90 1.23
C SER A 214 -4.16 -13.34 0.75
N ARG A 215 -5.31 -13.65 0.15
CA ARG A 215 -5.66 -14.99 -0.33
C ARG A 215 -6.33 -15.02 -1.68
N PHE A 216 -6.45 -16.22 -2.25
CA PHE A 216 -7.16 -16.52 -3.49
C PHE A 216 -6.73 -15.65 -4.68
N GLY A 217 -5.43 -15.61 -4.97
CA GLY A 217 -4.89 -14.83 -6.09
C GLY A 217 -4.87 -13.32 -5.86
N SER A 218 -4.95 -12.86 -4.61
CA SER A 218 -4.83 -11.44 -4.26
C SER A 218 -3.45 -10.88 -4.58
N GLY A 219 -3.35 -9.56 -4.80
CA GLY A 219 -2.10 -8.86 -5.11
C GLY A 219 -1.86 -7.66 -4.21
N VAL A 220 -0.79 -7.66 -3.43
CA VAL A 220 -0.42 -6.56 -2.55
C VAL A 220 0.91 -5.96 -3.02
N PHE A 221 0.91 -4.66 -3.32
CA PHE A 221 2.09 -3.91 -3.72
C PHE A 221 2.46 -2.92 -2.61
N ILE A 222 3.70 -2.96 -2.14
CA ILE A 222 4.18 -2.16 -1.00
C ILE A 222 5.46 -1.44 -1.40
N GLU A 223 5.51 -0.12 -1.28
CA GLU A 223 6.79 0.61 -1.33
C GLU A 223 7.45 0.60 0.06
N HIS A 224 6.75 1.03 1.10
CA HIS A 224 7.25 0.98 2.48
C HIS A 224 6.13 0.74 3.49
N LEU A 225 6.18 -0.40 4.17
CA LEU A 225 5.28 -0.75 5.26
C LEU A 225 6.06 -0.92 6.56
N LYS A 226 5.59 -0.28 7.62
CA LYS A 226 6.12 -0.42 8.98
C LYS A 226 4.99 -0.83 9.93
N LEU A 227 5.17 -1.94 10.63
CA LEU A 227 4.21 -2.53 11.54
C LEU A 227 4.84 -2.62 12.92
N ASP A 228 4.18 -2.11 13.94
CA ASP A 228 4.69 -2.05 15.31
C ASP A 228 3.68 -2.68 16.28
N ASP A 229 3.95 -3.91 16.69
CA ASP A 229 3.15 -4.67 17.62
C ASP A 229 3.56 -4.44 19.08
N SER A 230 4.50 -3.52 19.37
CA SER A 230 5.16 -3.42 20.68
C SER A 230 4.27 -3.22 21.89
N LEU A 231 3.06 -2.68 21.69
CA LEU A 231 2.05 -2.44 22.71
C LEU A 231 0.98 -3.55 22.78
N LEU A 232 0.95 -4.47 21.81
CA LEU A 232 0.04 -5.60 21.82
C LEU A 232 0.52 -6.63 22.86
N THR A 233 -0.41 -7.27 23.56
CA THR A 233 -0.09 -8.38 24.48
C THR A 233 -1.04 -9.54 24.20
N THR A 234 -0.47 -10.71 23.91
CA THR A 234 -1.18 -11.94 23.55
C THR A 234 -1.02 -12.97 24.67
N SER A 235 -1.68 -12.72 25.80
CA SER A 235 -1.51 -13.53 27.02
C SER A 235 -2.30 -14.85 27.01
N ASN A 236 -3.28 -15.02 26.11
CA ASN A 236 -4.31 -16.07 26.28
C ASN A 236 -4.84 -16.74 24.99
N CYS A 237 -4.20 -16.57 23.83
CA CYS A 237 -4.63 -17.21 22.59
C CYS A 237 -4.06 -18.65 22.48
N GLY A 238 -4.66 -19.58 23.21
CA GLY A 238 -4.36 -21.00 23.08
C GLY A 238 -4.55 -21.50 21.65
N GLN A 239 -3.50 -22.06 21.06
CA GLN A 239 -3.47 -22.89 19.83
C GLN A 239 -3.79 -22.23 18.48
N ALA A 240 -4.29 -21.00 18.45
CA ALA A 240 -4.60 -20.34 17.18
C ALA A 240 -3.39 -19.56 16.66
N GLY A 241 -2.92 -19.93 15.48
CA GLY A 241 -1.73 -19.35 14.87
C GLY A 241 -1.90 -17.89 14.55
N GLU A 242 -1.06 -17.03 15.12
CA GLU A 242 -1.07 -15.62 14.79
C GLU A 242 0.02 -15.27 13.77
N TYR A 243 -0.26 -14.36 12.84
CA TYR A 243 0.66 -13.92 11.81
C TYR A 243 0.64 -12.40 11.65
N THR A 244 1.80 -11.73 11.50
CA THR A 244 1.78 -10.27 11.25
C THR A 244 1.40 -9.95 9.80
N ILE A 245 2.00 -10.68 8.83
CA ILE A 245 1.64 -10.65 7.41
C ILE A 245 1.53 -12.08 6.89
N PHE A 246 0.45 -12.40 6.19
CA PHE A 246 0.22 -13.72 5.62
C PHE A 246 -0.28 -13.64 4.18
N THR A 247 0.33 -14.42 3.29
CA THR A 247 -0.01 -14.48 1.86
C THR A 247 -0.15 -15.94 1.42
N ASP A 248 -1.33 -16.35 0.95
CA ASP A 248 -1.62 -17.74 0.57
C ASP A 248 -2.47 -17.88 -0.71
N ASP A 249 -2.81 -19.14 -1.04
CA ASP A 249 -3.73 -19.50 -2.13
C ASP A 249 -3.43 -18.81 -3.48
N GLY A 250 -2.16 -18.87 -3.91
CA GLY A 250 -1.72 -18.32 -5.20
C GLY A 250 -1.60 -16.81 -5.26
N SER A 251 -1.62 -16.13 -4.11
CA SER A 251 -1.51 -14.67 -4.01
C SER A 251 -0.10 -14.15 -4.28
N GLN A 252 0.02 -12.84 -4.48
CA GLN A 252 1.25 -12.15 -4.83
C GLN A 252 1.52 -11.00 -3.86
N LEU A 253 2.74 -10.97 -3.33
CA LEU A 253 3.24 -9.87 -2.51
C LEU A 253 4.49 -9.27 -3.16
N LEU A 254 4.45 -8.00 -3.52
CA LEU A 254 5.59 -7.28 -4.05
C LEU A 254 5.89 -6.12 -3.09
N ALA A 255 7.05 -6.12 -2.47
CA ALA A 255 7.44 -5.12 -1.51
C ALA A 255 8.87 -4.61 -1.72
N HIS A 256 9.06 -3.30 -1.67
CA HIS A 256 10.40 -2.73 -1.55
C HIS A 256 10.86 -2.85 -0.09
N LYS A 257 10.13 -2.31 0.89
CA LYS A 257 10.53 -2.42 2.31
C LYS A 257 9.37 -2.79 3.24
N ILE A 258 9.60 -3.79 4.08
CA ILE A 258 8.73 -4.19 5.19
C ILE A 258 9.53 -4.19 6.48
N GLU A 259 9.05 -3.45 7.48
CA GLU A 259 9.59 -3.41 8.83
C GLU A 259 8.53 -3.90 9.81
N ILE A 260 8.86 -4.90 10.62
CA ILE A 260 8.04 -5.44 11.69
C ILE A 260 8.80 -5.25 13.01
N ILE A 261 8.20 -4.51 13.93
CA ILE A 261 8.76 -4.16 15.24
C ILE A 261 7.96 -4.89 16.30
N LYS A 262 8.66 -5.73 17.07
CA LYS A 262 8.16 -6.52 18.19
C LYS A 262 6.88 -7.27 17.82
N SER A 263 6.96 -8.09 16.77
CA SER A 263 5.88 -8.99 16.39
C SER A 263 5.51 -9.87 17.59
N ASN A 264 4.26 -9.73 18.03
CA ASN A 264 3.70 -10.55 19.10
C ASN A 264 2.92 -11.76 18.56
N ALA A 265 2.96 -11.99 17.24
CA ALA A 265 2.32 -13.14 16.64
C ALA A 265 2.92 -14.45 17.20
N THR A 266 2.09 -15.39 17.64
CA THR A 266 2.53 -16.70 18.14
C THR A 266 3.10 -17.62 17.06
N ASN A 267 2.64 -17.54 15.81
CA ASN A 267 3.14 -18.35 14.70
C ASN A 267 4.22 -17.62 13.92
N GLU A 268 3.88 -16.76 12.94
CA GLU A 268 4.88 -16.25 12.00
C GLU A 268 4.88 -14.72 11.91
N GLY A 269 6.07 -14.11 11.92
CA GLY A 269 6.17 -12.67 11.61
C GLY A 269 5.76 -12.40 10.15
N PHE A 270 6.22 -13.24 9.23
CA PHE A 270 5.95 -13.11 7.80
C PHE A 270 5.78 -14.48 7.14
N CYS A 271 4.63 -14.79 6.52
CA CYS A 271 4.37 -16.04 5.79
C CYS A 271 4.13 -15.79 4.30
N VAL A 272 4.76 -16.60 3.44
CA VAL A 272 4.40 -16.74 2.02
C VAL A 272 4.14 -18.20 1.73
N CYS A 273 2.90 -18.52 1.40
CA CYS A 273 2.36 -19.84 1.65
C CYS A 273 1.48 -20.32 0.45
N GLN A 274 1.26 -21.64 0.28
CA GLN A 274 0.31 -22.24 -0.69
C GLN A 274 0.31 -21.66 -2.12
N ASN A 275 1.30 -22.03 -2.94
CA ASN A 275 1.48 -21.60 -4.32
C ASN A 275 1.63 -20.09 -4.53
N SER A 276 1.73 -19.30 -3.47
CA SER A 276 1.92 -17.85 -3.55
C SER A 276 3.32 -17.46 -3.99
N ARG A 277 3.45 -16.18 -4.35
CA ARG A 277 4.71 -15.57 -4.76
C ARG A 277 5.00 -14.33 -3.94
N ALA A 278 6.25 -14.16 -3.55
CA ALA A 278 6.72 -12.93 -2.94
C ALA A 278 8.00 -12.42 -3.60
N TYR A 279 8.06 -11.10 -3.81
CA TYR A 279 9.27 -10.35 -4.11
C TYR A 279 9.44 -9.29 -3.04
N VAL A 280 10.45 -9.38 -2.19
CA VAL A 280 10.70 -8.42 -1.10
C VAL A 280 12.15 -7.97 -1.15
N GLU A 281 12.40 -6.66 -1.26
CA GLU A 281 13.78 -6.17 -1.29
C GLU A 281 14.37 -6.12 0.13
N TYR A 282 13.67 -5.51 1.09
CA TYR A 282 14.11 -5.43 2.49
C TYR A 282 13.02 -5.90 3.43
N LEU A 283 13.28 -6.98 4.17
CA LEU A 283 12.43 -7.49 5.25
C LEU A 283 13.18 -7.39 6.58
N ILE A 284 12.66 -6.60 7.50
CA ILE A 284 13.28 -6.34 8.80
C ILE A 284 12.31 -6.76 9.90
N LEU A 285 12.74 -7.66 10.78
CA LEU A 285 12.04 -8.07 11.99
C LEU A 285 12.92 -7.72 13.19
N SER A 286 12.39 -6.96 14.14
CA SER A 286 13.18 -6.44 15.27
C SER A 286 12.38 -6.42 16.57
N GLY A 287 13.04 -6.14 17.70
CA GLY A 287 12.34 -5.74 18.93
C GLY A 287 11.83 -6.86 19.83
N GLY A 288 12.35 -8.09 19.75
CA GLY A 288 11.96 -9.17 20.68
C GLY A 288 10.75 -9.96 20.18
N ASN A 289 10.88 -10.62 19.04
CA ASN A 289 9.80 -11.36 18.39
C ASN A 289 9.61 -12.75 19.01
N ASN A 290 8.39 -13.14 19.38
CA ASN A 290 8.10 -14.47 19.95
C ASN A 290 7.49 -15.44 18.92
N ASN A 291 7.60 -15.14 17.62
CA ASN A 291 7.02 -15.93 16.54
C ASN A 291 7.67 -17.32 16.45
N TYR A 292 6.88 -18.39 16.39
CA TYR A 292 7.37 -19.72 15.99
C TYR A 292 8.39 -19.67 14.83
N ASN A 293 8.13 -18.96 13.73
CA ASN A 293 9.19 -18.50 12.81
C ASN A 293 9.15 -16.99 12.60
N GLY A 294 10.30 -16.33 12.57
CA GLY A 294 10.35 -14.93 12.13
C GLY A 294 9.84 -14.80 10.68
N VAL A 295 10.39 -15.62 9.78
CA VAL A 295 10.00 -15.70 8.37
C VAL A 295 9.70 -17.15 8.00
N LEU A 296 8.53 -17.41 7.42
CA LEU A 296 8.13 -18.70 6.89
C LEU A 296 7.83 -18.60 5.38
N ILE A 297 8.45 -19.47 4.60
CA ILE A 297 8.10 -19.72 3.20
C ILE A 297 7.63 -21.17 3.14
N ASN A 298 6.33 -21.42 2.97
CA ASN A 298 5.75 -22.77 3.09
C ASN A 298 4.88 -23.17 1.90
N ALA A 299 5.28 -24.20 1.15
CA ALA A 299 4.56 -24.63 -0.06
C ALA A 299 4.35 -23.48 -1.07
N ALA A 300 5.23 -22.47 -1.08
CA ALA A 300 5.16 -21.33 -1.97
C ALA A 300 5.63 -21.71 -3.39
N SER A 301 5.05 -21.04 -4.40
CA SER A 301 5.52 -21.16 -5.79
C SER A 301 6.91 -20.54 -5.95
N SER A 302 7.12 -19.35 -5.39
CA SER A 302 8.42 -18.69 -5.43
C SER A 302 8.55 -17.62 -4.36
N ALA A 303 9.68 -17.54 -3.67
CA ALA A 303 10.02 -16.40 -2.84
C ALA A 303 11.36 -15.82 -3.28
N TYR A 304 11.38 -14.56 -3.68
CA TYR A 304 12.59 -13.78 -3.89
C TYR A 304 12.69 -12.73 -2.79
N ILE A 305 13.69 -12.86 -1.91
CA ILE A 305 13.90 -11.87 -0.85
C ILE A 305 15.35 -11.38 -0.90
N HIS A 306 15.58 -10.10 -1.14
CA HIS A 306 16.94 -9.60 -1.27
C HIS A 306 17.65 -9.54 0.09
N SER A 307 17.04 -8.92 1.10
CA SER A 307 17.62 -8.86 2.44
C SER A 307 16.61 -9.19 3.54
N ILE A 308 16.99 -10.11 4.42
CA ILE A 308 16.28 -10.42 5.66
C ILE A 308 17.18 -10.03 6.83
N THR A 309 16.68 -9.18 7.72
CA THR A 309 17.31 -8.85 9.00
C THR A 309 16.38 -9.23 10.14
N ILE A 310 16.83 -10.09 11.04
CA ILE A 310 16.07 -10.53 12.22
C ILE A 310 16.90 -10.24 13.47
N SER A 311 16.32 -9.54 14.44
CA SER A 311 16.94 -9.29 15.75
C SER A 311 16.01 -9.66 16.89
N GLY A 312 16.53 -10.42 17.85
CA GLY A 312 15.80 -10.77 19.07
C GLY A 312 14.60 -11.68 18.84
N ASN A 313 14.67 -12.66 17.93
CA ASN A 313 13.61 -13.67 17.82
C ASN A 313 13.81 -14.73 18.92
N SER A 314 12.78 -15.05 19.69
CA SER A 314 12.83 -16.07 20.76
C SER A 314 12.03 -17.33 20.43
N GLY A 315 11.43 -17.39 19.24
CA GLY A 315 10.61 -18.50 18.78
C GLY A 315 11.33 -19.78 18.38
N HIS A 316 10.85 -20.52 17.40
CA HIS A 316 11.48 -21.79 16.98
C HIS A 316 12.50 -21.60 15.86
N ASN A 317 12.22 -20.83 14.80
CA ASN A 317 13.20 -20.52 13.75
C ASN A 317 13.31 -19.02 13.47
N GLY A 318 14.49 -18.55 13.04
CA GLY A 318 14.60 -17.21 12.45
C GLY A 318 13.96 -17.18 11.06
N VAL A 319 14.50 -18.00 10.13
CA VAL A 319 13.95 -18.20 8.79
C VAL A 319 13.69 -19.68 8.57
N ALA A 320 12.50 -20.04 8.09
CA ALA A 320 12.12 -21.40 7.72
C ALA A 320 11.61 -21.46 6.27
N ILE A 321 12.21 -22.37 5.48
CA ILE A 321 11.79 -22.66 4.10
C ILE A 321 11.31 -24.10 4.05
N ASN A 322 10.00 -24.27 3.94
CA ASN A 322 9.30 -25.54 3.89
C ASN A 322 8.68 -25.74 2.51
N THR A 323 9.02 -26.83 1.84
CA THR A 323 8.28 -27.29 0.64
C THR A 323 8.14 -26.26 -0.50
N ALA A 324 9.06 -25.30 -0.61
CA ALA A 324 9.00 -24.27 -1.65
C ALA A 324 9.52 -24.80 -3.00
N SER A 325 8.85 -24.45 -4.09
CA SER A 325 9.35 -24.78 -5.44
C SER A 325 10.65 -24.03 -5.75
N SER A 326 10.75 -22.76 -5.35
CA SER A 326 11.98 -21.99 -5.40
C SER A 326 12.02 -20.93 -4.31
N ALA A 327 13.12 -20.84 -3.58
CA ALA A 327 13.41 -19.74 -2.67
C ALA A 327 14.78 -19.15 -3.02
N TYR A 328 14.81 -17.89 -3.42
CA TYR A 328 16.03 -17.13 -3.69
C TYR A 328 16.17 -16.02 -2.65
N ILE A 329 17.18 -16.12 -1.80
CA ILE A 329 17.45 -15.14 -0.76
C ILE A 329 18.87 -14.61 -0.91
N HIS A 330 19.06 -13.30 -1.07
CA HIS A 330 20.42 -12.77 -1.27
C HIS A 330 21.19 -12.65 0.05
N SER A 331 20.59 -12.09 1.10
CA SER A 331 21.23 -11.95 2.40
C SER A 331 20.30 -12.25 3.56
N ILE A 332 20.80 -12.97 4.55
CA ILE A 332 20.13 -13.22 5.83
C ILE A 332 21.08 -12.78 6.94
N THR A 333 20.63 -11.84 7.78
CA THR A 333 21.32 -11.45 9.01
C THR A 333 20.42 -11.75 10.21
N ILE A 334 20.89 -12.60 11.13
CA ILE A 334 20.15 -12.95 12.34
C ILE A 334 21.03 -12.68 13.56
N SER A 335 20.52 -11.91 14.51
CA SER A 335 21.24 -11.59 15.74
C SER A 335 20.38 -11.75 16.99
N GLY A 336 20.99 -12.22 18.08
CA GLY A 336 20.32 -12.33 19.39
C GLY A 336 19.09 -13.25 19.36
N ASN A 337 19.04 -14.23 18.47
CA ASN A 337 17.94 -15.18 18.36
C ASN A 337 18.19 -16.40 19.27
N SER A 338 17.26 -16.67 20.19
CA SER A 338 17.35 -17.80 21.12
C SER A 338 16.58 -19.04 20.66
N GLY A 339 15.95 -18.97 19.49
CA GLY A 339 15.12 -20.04 18.95
C GLY A 339 15.86 -21.22 18.38
N HIS A 340 15.20 -22.38 18.29
CA HIS A 340 15.78 -23.68 17.91
C HIS A 340 16.69 -23.67 16.66
N ASN A 341 16.33 -22.99 15.56
CA ASN A 341 17.25 -22.79 14.43
C ASN A 341 17.39 -21.31 14.01
N GLY A 342 18.57 -20.92 13.53
CA GLY A 342 18.74 -19.66 12.81
C GLY A 342 18.04 -19.70 11.46
N VAL A 343 18.50 -20.59 10.58
CA VAL A 343 17.91 -20.86 9.26
C VAL A 343 17.59 -22.35 9.15
N LEU A 344 16.37 -22.68 8.74
CA LEU A 344 15.91 -24.05 8.44
C LEU A 344 15.48 -24.14 6.98
N ILE A 345 16.04 -25.11 6.25
CA ILE A 345 15.60 -25.50 4.91
C ILE A 345 15.16 -26.96 4.99
N ASN A 346 13.85 -27.21 5.01
CA ASN A 346 13.34 -28.56 5.22
C ASN A 346 13.20 -29.34 3.91
N ALA A 347 12.32 -28.93 2.99
CA ALA A 347 11.97 -29.72 1.80
C ALA A 347 11.86 -28.87 0.53
N ALA A 348 12.78 -27.92 0.32
CA ALA A 348 12.75 -27.07 -0.87
C ALA A 348 13.23 -27.83 -2.13
N SER A 349 12.55 -27.63 -3.26
CA SER A 349 13.03 -28.13 -4.57
C SER A 349 14.32 -27.41 -4.98
N SER A 350 14.36 -26.09 -4.79
CA SER A 350 15.59 -25.31 -4.85
C SER A 350 15.57 -24.17 -3.83
N ALA A 351 16.61 -24.10 -3.00
CA ALA A 351 16.88 -22.96 -2.13
C ALA A 351 18.25 -22.37 -2.50
N HIS A 352 18.26 -21.13 -2.99
CA HIS A 352 19.47 -20.38 -3.30
C HIS A 352 19.64 -19.26 -2.28
N ILE A 353 20.66 -19.35 -1.43
CA ILE A 353 20.97 -18.33 -0.44
C ILE A 353 22.38 -17.80 -0.70
N HIS A 354 22.55 -16.51 -0.99
CA HIS A 354 23.88 -15.99 -1.27
C HIS A 354 24.70 -15.81 0.01
N SER A 355 24.17 -15.18 1.05
CA SER A 355 24.90 -14.97 2.30
C SER A 355 24.04 -15.19 3.54
N ILE A 356 24.62 -15.83 4.55
CA ILE A 356 24.03 -15.99 5.89
C ILE A 356 25.02 -15.46 6.91
N THR A 357 24.59 -14.51 7.73
CA THR A 357 25.31 -14.01 8.90
C THR A 357 24.48 -14.27 10.15
N ILE A 358 25.04 -15.02 11.10
CA ILE A 358 24.39 -15.33 12.38
C ILE A 358 25.31 -14.92 13.52
N SER A 359 24.83 -14.12 14.47
CA SER A 359 25.61 -13.67 15.62
C SER A 359 24.86 -13.68 16.95
N GLY A 360 25.50 -14.13 18.03
CA GLY A 360 24.92 -14.03 19.39
C GLY A 360 23.66 -14.88 19.61
N ASN A 361 23.50 -15.98 18.88
CA ASN A 361 22.34 -16.86 19.00
C ASN A 361 22.61 -18.03 19.97
N SER A 362 21.57 -18.60 20.61
CA SER A 362 21.70 -19.72 21.57
C SER A 362 20.95 -21.00 21.17
N GLY A 363 20.30 -21.01 20.00
CA GLY A 363 19.47 -22.10 19.50
C GLY A 363 20.18 -23.33 18.96
N HIS A 364 19.57 -24.52 19.03
CA HIS A 364 20.11 -25.83 18.63
C HIS A 364 20.95 -25.84 17.33
N ASN A 365 20.46 -25.31 16.20
CA ASN A 365 21.25 -25.21 14.95
C ASN A 365 21.38 -23.78 14.41
N GLY A 366 22.49 -23.48 13.73
CA GLY A 366 22.72 -22.19 13.06
C GLY A 366 22.02 -22.21 11.73
N VAL A 367 22.46 -23.13 10.88
CA VAL A 367 21.82 -23.49 9.63
C VAL A 367 21.54 -24.98 9.65
N LEU A 368 20.28 -25.36 9.40
CA LEU A 368 19.83 -26.73 9.24
C LEU A 368 19.24 -26.91 7.84
N ILE A 369 19.77 -27.90 7.10
CA ILE A 369 19.28 -28.31 5.79
C ILE A 369 18.89 -29.79 5.90
N ASN A 370 17.61 -30.11 5.77
CA ASN A 370 17.09 -31.46 6.00
C ASN A 370 16.94 -32.24 4.69
N THR A 371 15.76 -32.27 4.07
CA THR A 371 15.43 -33.06 2.87
C THR A 371 15.24 -32.20 1.61
N ALA A 372 16.02 -31.12 1.45
CA ALA A 372 16.00 -30.29 0.25
C ALA A 372 16.62 -31.02 -0.96
N SER A 373 15.94 -30.97 -2.10
CA SER A 373 16.45 -31.52 -3.37
C SER A 373 17.72 -30.80 -3.82
N SER A 374 17.79 -29.49 -3.59
CA SER A 374 19.02 -28.71 -3.75
C SER A 374 19.02 -27.47 -2.85
N ALA A 375 20.11 -27.30 -2.11
CA ALA A 375 20.40 -26.07 -1.38
C ALA A 375 21.75 -25.51 -1.87
N TYR A 376 21.72 -24.30 -2.43
CA TYR A 376 22.89 -23.57 -2.88
C TYR A 376 23.16 -22.44 -1.90
N ILE A 377 24.28 -22.52 -1.17
CA ILE A 377 24.66 -21.46 -0.22
C ILE A 377 26.03 -20.90 -0.59
N HIS A 378 26.16 -19.61 -0.87
CA HIS A 378 27.47 -19.07 -1.27
C HIS A 378 28.38 -18.76 -0.07
N SER A 379 27.89 -18.09 0.98
CA SER A 379 28.73 -17.79 2.15
C SER A 379 27.98 -17.89 3.46
N ILE A 380 28.65 -18.41 4.48
CA ILE A 380 28.10 -18.56 5.83
C ILE A 380 29.10 -17.97 6.83
N THR A 381 28.66 -17.01 7.61
CA THR A 381 29.39 -16.50 8.77
C THR A 381 28.56 -16.72 10.02
N ILE A 382 29.10 -17.46 10.98
CA ILE A 382 28.42 -17.70 12.26
C ILE A 382 29.40 -17.34 13.39
N SER A 383 28.97 -16.47 14.29
CA SER A 383 29.81 -15.96 15.37
C SER A 383 29.11 -15.91 16.73
N GLY A 384 29.86 -16.13 17.82
CA GLY A 384 29.38 -15.91 19.19
C GLY A 384 28.13 -16.72 19.54
N ARG A 385 28.03 -17.96 19.06
CA ARG A 385 26.90 -18.87 19.30
C ARG A 385 27.19 -19.84 20.46
N SER A 386 26.17 -20.23 21.21
CA SER A 386 26.27 -21.15 22.36
C SER A 386 25.45 -22.43 22.20
N ALA A 387 25.60 -23.12 21.07
CA ALA A 387 24.64 -24.13 20.62
C ALA A 387 25.27 -25.42 20.06
N HIS A 388 24.43 -26.45 19.85
CA HIS A 388 24.85 -27.80 19.44
C HIS A 388 25.52 -27.87 18.06
N ASN A 389 24.93 -27.29 17.01
CA ASN A 389 25.52 -27.33 15.66
C ASN A 389 25.58 -25.95 15.02
N HIS A 390 26.68 -25.61 14.36
CA HIS A 390 26.73 -24.40 13.54
C HIS A 390 26.05 -24.66 12.18
N LEU A 391 26.41 -25.76 11.52
CA LEU A 391 25.79 -26.22 10.28
C LEU A 391 25.42 -27.72 10.37
N LEU A 392 24.18 -28.08 10.01
CA LEU A 392 23.74 -29.47 9.89
C LEU A 392 23.06 -29.69 8.53
N VAL A 393 23.54 -30.68 7.78
CA VAL A 393 22.97 -31.13 6.50
C VAL A 393 22.55 -32.59 6.65
N ALA A 394 21.27 -32.90 6.56
CA ALA A 394 20.71 -34.20 6.91
C ALA A 394 19.83 -34.77 5.80
N ALA A 395 20.41 -35.57 4.89
CA ALA A 395 19.77 -36.16 3.71
C ALA A 395 19.46 -35.18 2.56
N SER A 396 20.24 -34.10 2.45
CA SER A 396 20.18 -33.10 1.37
C SER A 396 21.44 -33.06 0.52
N ARG A 397 21.31 -32.52 -0.70
CA ARG A 397 22.45 -32.02 -1.47
C ARG A 397 22.72 -30.55 -1.14
N LEU A 398 23.80 -30.30 -0.40
CA LEU A 398 24.33 -28.95 -0.20
C LEU A 398 25.41 -28.68 -1.26
N ILE A 399 25.22 -27.61 -2.04
CA ILE A 399 26.25 -27.06 -2.91
C ILE A 399 26.65 -25.71 -2.33
N SER A 400 27.79 -25.68 -1.63
CA SER A 400 28.35 -24.47 -1.07
C SER A 400 29.56 -24.03 -1.89
N ASN A 401 29.50 -22.84 -2.48
CA ASN A 401 30.52 -22.34 -3.43
C ASN A 401 31.23 -21.06 -2.94
N GLY A 402 31.40 -20.90 -1.63
CA GLY A 402 32.18 -19.80 -1.06
C GLY A 402 32.56 -20.06 0.40
N SER A 403 32.93 -19.01 1.13
CA SER A 403 33.58 -19.15 2.44
C SER A 403 32.59 -19.50 3.55
N CYS A 404 33.02 -20.41 4.44
CA CYS A 404 32.32 -20.73 5.68
C CYS A 404 33.21 -20.33 6.85
N ASN A 405 32.84 -19.27 7.56
CA ASN A 405 33.60 -18.74 8.69
C ASN A 405 32.82 -18.94 9.99
N PHE A 406 33.46 -19.60 10.95
CA PHE A 406 32.87 -19.91 12.25
C PHE A 406 33.79 -19.37 13.35
N THR A 407 33.31 -18.41 14.14
CA THR A 407 34.12 -17.76 15.17
C THR A 407 33.41 -17.72 16.52
N GLY A 408 34.19 -17.71 17.60
CA GLY A 408 33.67 -17.67 18.97
C GLY A 408 33.67 -19.04 19.61
N GLY A 409 34.47 -19.17 20.67
CA GLY A 409 34.39 -20.29 21.59
C GLY A 409 33.39 -19.93 22.68
N THR A 410 32.38 -20.77 22.86
CA THR A 410 31.64 -20.81 24.12
C THR A 410 31.79 -22.20 24.70
N THR A 411 32.05 -22.25 26.00
CA THR A 411 32.23 -23.47 26.77
C THR A 411 30.92 -24.25 26.82
N GLY A 412 30.84 -25.38 26.10
CA GLY A 412 29.70 -26.29 26.14
C GLY A 412 30.02 -27.64 25.52
N ASN A 413 29.60 -28.73 26.16
CA ASN A 413 29.81 -30.10 25.66
C ASN A 413 28.95 -30.34 24.40
N ASN A 414 29.54 -30.93 23.35
CA ASN A 414 28.90 -31.38 22.09
C ASN A 414 28.70 -30.35 20.96
N GLN A 415 29.56 -29.34 20.82
CA GLN A 415 29.48 -28.43 19.68
C GLN A 415 30.13 -29.05 18.43
N LYS A 416 29.33 -29.39 17.41
CA LYS A 416 29.83 -29.87 16.12
C LYS A 416 29.80 -28.72 15.10
N LEU A 417 30.96 -28.41 14.53
CA LEU A 417 31.12 -27.32 13.58
C LEU A 417 30.26 -27.51 12.32
N ALA A 418 30.34 -28.69 11.73
CA ALA A 418 29.49 -29.10 10.62
C ALA A 418 29.22 -30.59 10.67
N ILE A 419 27.98 -31.00 10.41
CA ILE A 419 27.60 -32.41 10.27
C ILE A 419 26.89 -32.58 8.93
N VAL A 420 27.35 -33.54 8.13
CA VAL A 420 26.65 -33.99 6.92
C VAL A 420 26.28 -35.45 7.11
N ARG A 421 24.99 -35.80 7.01
CA ARG A 421 24.48 -37.18 7.10
C ARG A 421 23.68 -37.50 5.86
N GLY A 422 23.98 -38.61 5.17
CA GLY A 422 23.09 -39.17 4.13
C GLY A 422 22.89 -38.33 2.87
N GLY A 423 23.71 -37.31 2.61
CA GLY A 423 23.63 -36.47 1.41
C GLY A 423 25.01 -36.07 0.87
N LEU A 424 25.07 -35.56 -0.37
CA LEU A 424 26.28 -35.06 -1.00
C LEU A 424 26.47 -33.59 -0.62
N ALA A 425 27.54 -33.27 0.11
CA ALA A 425 27.96 -31.90 0.37
C ALA A 425 29.22 -31.60 -0.45
N THR A 426 29.11 -30.66 -1.38
CA THR A 426 30.27 -30.05 -2.05
C THR A 426 30.48 -28.70 -1.39
N VAL A 427 31.61 -28.53 -0.69
CA VAL A 427 31.97 -27.23 -0.11
C VAL A 427 33.26 -26.76 -0.76
N ALA A 428 33.15 -25.82 -1.69
CA ALA A 428 34.28 -25.15 -2.31
C ALA A 428 34.52 -23.80 -1.63
N GLY A 429 35.65 -23.62 -0.94
CA GLY A 429 35.97 -22.37 -0.26
C GLY A 429 37.04 -22.48 0.84
N ALA A 430 37.56 -21.33 1.27
CA ALA A 430 38.43 -21.25 2.43
C ALA A 430 37.60 -21.20 3.72
N GLY A 431 37.84 -22.13 4.66
CA GLY A 431 37.14 -22.20 5.95
C GLY A 431 38.09 -21.92 7.10
N TYR A 432 37.64 -21.18 8.12
CA TYR A 432 38.44 -20.88 9.31
C TYR A 432 37.65 -21.24 10.57
N SER A 433 38.27 -21.98 11.48
CA SER A 433 37.71 -22.33 12.79
C SER A 433 38.76 -22.17 13.90
N ARG A 434 38.38 -21.47 14.97
CA ARG A 434 39.12 -21.34 16.23
C ARG A 434 38.18 -21.75 17.38
N GLY A 435 38.41 -22.92 17.96
CA GLY A 435 37.67 -23.45 19.11
C GLY A 435 38.61 -23.90 20.23
N VAL A 436 38.09 -23.96 21.47
CA VAL A 436 38.82 -24.42 22.66
C VAL A 436 38.04 -25.61 23.21
N GLY A 437 38.58 -26.84 23.07
CA GLY A 437 37.91 -28.06 23.55
C GLY A 437 38.08 -29.27 22.62
N ASN A 438 37.57 -30.43 23.08
CA ASN A 438 37.61 -31.74 22.40
C ASN A 438 36.60 -31.81 21.23
N ASP A 439 36.64 -30.81 20.35
CA ASP A 439 35.67 -30.58 19.28
C ASP A 439 35.94 -31.54 18.10
N ALA A 440 35.39 -32.75 18.19
CA ALA A 440 35.47 -33.74 17.13
C ALA A 440 34.58 -33.33 15.94
N ASN A 441 35.22 -32.84 14.86
CA ASN A 441 34.61 -32.76 13.54
C ASN A 441 34.30 -34.18 13.05
N VAL A 442 33.02 -34.55 12.94
CA VAL A 442 32.62 -35.86 12.39
C VAL A 442 32.02 -35.65 11.00
N ALA A 443 32.86 -35.79 9.97
CA ALA A 443 32.40 -35.93 8.59
C ALA A 443 31.94 -37.39 8.38
N VAL A 444 30.63 -37.62 8.29
CA VAL A 444 30.05 -38.95 8.07
C VAL A 444 29.48 -39.00 6.65
N ASN A 445 30.34 -38.94 5.62
CA ASN A 445 30.13 -39.29 4.18
C ASN A 445 31.05 -38.47 3.25
N THR A 446 31.03 -38.77 1.94
CA THR A 446 31.84 -38.18 0.86
C THR A 446 31.75 -36.64 0.84
N TRP A 447 32.84 -35.98 1.24
CA TRP A 447 33.08 -34.55 1.05
C TRP A 447 33.89 -34.36 -0.24
N SER A 448 33.36 -33.62 -1.19
CA SER A 448 34.16 -32.99 -2.25
C SER A 448 34.46 -31.57 -1.77
N ALA A 449 35.60 -31.41 -1.10
CA ALA A 449 36.10 -30.10 -0.69
C ALA A 449 36.99 -29.54 -1.82
N HIS A 450 36.58 -28.45 -2.43
CA HIS A 450 37.43 -27.68 -3.36
C HIS A 450 37.81 -26.34 -2.71
N GLY A 451 38.71 -26.37 -1.71
CA GLY A 451 39.20 -25.18 -1.00
C GLY A 451 39.95 -25.49 0.30
N SER A 452 40.64 -24.50 0.87
CA SER A 452 41.51 -24.64 2.05
C SER A 452 40.76 -24.45 3.37
N TRP A 453 40.63 -25.50 4.18
CA TRP A 453 40.09 -25.39 5.53
C TRP A 453 41.23 -25.29 6.57
N CYS A 454 41.29 -24.19 7.31
CA CYS A 454 42.23 -23.94 8.39
C CYS A 454 41.53 -24.19 9.74
N PHE A 455 41.88 -25.30 10.39
CA PHE A 455 41.44 -25.62 11.74
C PHE A 455 42.61 -25.35 12.71
N TYR A 456 42.47 -24.35 13.59
CA TYR A 456 43.44 -24.11 14.65
C TYR A 456 42.82 -24.49 16.00
N GLY A 457 43.18 -25.66 16.51
CA GLY A 457 42.96 -26.03 17.90
C GLY A 457 44.26 -25.89 18.68
N ASN A 458 44.24 -25.24 19.84
CA ASN A 458 45.33 -25.39 20.79
C ASN A 458 45.28 -26.81 21.33
N ARG A 459 46.35 -27.59 21.13
CA ARG A 459 46.57 -28.82 21.89
C ARG A 459 46.83 -28.41 23.34
N THR A 460 45.92 -28.76 24.25
CA THR A 460 46.24 -28.93 25.67
C THR A 460 46.45 -30.40 25.94
#